data_AF-A0A7V2QII4-F1
#
_entry.id   AF-A0A7V2QII4-F1
#
_cell.length_a   1.000
_cell.length_b   1.000
_cell.length_c   1.000
_cell.angle_alpha   90.00
_cell.angle_beta   90.00
_cell.angle_gamma   90.00
#
_symmetry.space_group_name_H-M   'P 1'
#
loop_
_entity.id
_entity.type
_entity.pdbx_description
1 polymer ?
#
loop_
_entity_poly.entity_id
_entity_poly.type
_entity_poly.pdbx_seq_one_letter_code
_entity_poly.pdbx_strand_id
1 'polypeptide(L)'
;VLASAFFILPRATLTLLPVGTTVSVIVPVSASLEAEAIDLDAGVIPARRVGDYFEGSIQVETTGTAAYESGKATGTVLFTNLLPQDVTIPAGTVVRTSSGSFPIRFATTQDVVVPARGQAPAPIEALEEGPAGNVGPNLINQVEGPASLAVRVTNPEPTSGGMVQEVRAVSQEDMDRARELLTRQLLDEACEGLKVLLEPTEFLPCASLEIQATEAAYDRFLTERADTLGLHMRLLITGLAVDQGNAGTVAYARLVRRLPSGHELVGATFEIGEVAEEPIGTGDITFFVTATGYAAAKIDPDAVREAVRGRRLDRAVEQLQAEFPLAQPPRIEVWPQWMPWMPLLPLRIEVNVVPQGG
;
A
#
# COMPACT_ATOMS: atom_id res chain seq x y z
N VAL A 1 24.83 -59.32 70.89
CA VAL A 1 23.82 -58.68 70.01
C VAL A 1 24.08 -57.19 70.04
N LEU A 2 24.81 -56.66 69.06
CA LEU A 2 25.02 -55.23 68.90
C LEU A 2 23.70 -54.64 68.39
N ALA A 3 23.03 -53.84 69.22
CA ALA A 3 21.89 -53.06 68.81
C ALA A 3 22.39 -51.94 67.89
N SER A 4 22.44 -52.21 66.58
CA SER A 4 22.61 -51.19 65.56
C SER A 4 21.40 -50.26 65.62
N ALA A 5 21.51 -49.15 66.33
CA ALA A 5 20.56 -48.05 66.23
C ALA A 5 20.62 -47.54 64.79
N PHE A 6 19.67 -47.95 63.95
CA PHE A 6 19.45 -47.33 62.66
C PHE A 6 19.10 -45.86 62.92
N PHE A 7 20.08 -44.97 62.76
CA PHE A 7 19.83 -43.54 62.69
C PHE A 7 19.05 -43.30 61.41
N ILE A 8 17.72 -43.30 61.52
CA ILE A 8 16.85 -42.90 60.41
C ILE A 8 17.09 -41.40 60.22
N LEU A 9 17.77 -41.07 59.12
CA LEU A 9 18.05 -39.69 58.73
C LEU A 9 16.82 -39.15 57.99
N PRO A 10 16.07 -38.21 58.58
CA PRO A 10 14.84 -37.72 57.96
C PRO A 10 15.16 -36.90 56.71
N ARG A 11 14.26 -36.94 55.74
CA ARG A 11 14.26 -36.10 54.53
C ARG A 11 12.93 -35.38 54.42
N ALA A 12 12.95 -34.14 53.93
CA ALA A 12 11.75 -33.38 53.63
C ALA A 12 11.78 -32.87 52.20
N THR A 13 10.62 -32.88 51.55
CA THR A 13 10.36 -32.22 50.27
C THR A 13 9.35 -31.11 50.51
N LEU A 14 9.72 -29.89 50.14
CA LEU A 14 8.92 -28.69 50.30
C LEU A 14 8.54 -28.17 48.92
N THR A 15 7.24 -28.03 48.66
CA THR A 15 6.74 -27.40 47.43
C THR A 15 6.15 -26.04 47.76
N LEU A 16 6.68 -25.00 47.13
CA LEU A 16 6.29 -23.60 47.32
C LEU A 16 5.66 -23.06 46.04
N LEU A 17 4.51 -22.41 46.19
CA LEU A 17 3.82 -21.70 45.12
C LEU A 17 3.95 -20.19 45.39
N PRO A 18 4.90 -19.48 44.77
CA PRO A 18 5.04 -18.03 44.96
C PRO A 18 3.80 -17.28 44.48
N VAL A 19 3.52 -16.13 45.08
CA VAL A 19 2.59 -15.15 44.51
C VAL A 19 3.16 -14.67 43.19
N GLY A 20 2.33 -14.61 42.15
CA GLY A 20 2.71 -14.05 40.87
C GLY A 20 1.66 -13.11 40.31
N THR A 21 2.11 -12.30 39.35
CA THR A 21 1.30 -11.29 38.68
C THR A 21 1.65 -11.25 37.20
N THR A 22 0.67 -10.94 36.37
CA THR A 22 0.91 -10.70 34.95
C THR A 22 1.30 -9.25 34.72
N VAL A 23 2.39 -9.05 33.99
CA VAL A 23 2.88 -7.73 33.59
C VAL A 23 2.80 -7.65 32.07
N SER A 24 2.19 -6.59 31.56
CA SER A 24 2.10 -6.33 30.12
C SER A 24 2.67 -4.94 29.82
N VAL A 25 3.50 -4.87 28.77
CA VAL A 25 4.09 -3.62 28.29
C VAL A 25 3.99 -3.55 26.78
N ILE A 26 3.68 -2.38 26.25
CA ILE A 26 3.72 -2.09 24.82
C ILE A 26 5.05 -1.38 24.55
N VAL A 27 5.85 -1.96 23.66
CA VAL A 27 7.22 -1.53 23.38
C VAL A 27 7.30 -1.04 21.93
N PRO A 28 7.63 0.23 21.67
CA PRO A 28 7.98 0.65 20.32
C PRO A 28 9.34 0.04 19.94
N VAL A 29 9.39 -0.59 18.78
CA VAL A 29 10.60 -1.16 18.18
C VAL A 29 10.82 -0.51 16.83
N SER A 30 11.99 0.10 16.63
CA SER A 30 12.36 0.73 15.37
C SER A 30 13.25 -0.21 14.55
N ALA A 31 12.86 -0.51 13.32
CA ALA A 31 13.70 -1.27 12.40
C ALA A 31 14.42 -0.31 11.45
N SER A 32 15.72 -0.54 11.24
CA SER A 32 16.55 0.31 10.38
C SER A 32 17.46 -0.47 9.45
N LEU A 33 17.59 0.01 8.21
CA LEU A 33 18.54 -0.51 7.22
C LEU A 33 20.00 -0.18 7.54
N GLU A 34 20.24 0.86 8.34
CA GLU A 34 21.59 1.30 8.74
C GLU A 34 22.08 0.57 10.00
N ALA A 35 21.20 -0.12 10.72
CA ALA A 35 21.56 -0.83 11.95
C ALA A 35 22.19 -2.19 11.62
N GLU A 36 23.44 -2.41 12.07
CA GLU A 36 24.15 -3.70 11.91
C GLU A 36 23.84 -4.70 13.04
N ALA A 37 23.39 -4.22 14.19
CA ALA A 37 23.10 -5.02 15.37
C ALA A 37 21.93 -4.45 16.19
N ILE A 38 21.40 -5.25 17.12
CA ILE A 38 20.33 -4.83 18.03
C ILE A 38 20.89 -3.81 19.03
N ASP A 39 20.26 -2.65 19.12
CA ASP A 39 20.45 -1.67 20.20
C ASP A 39 19.28 -1.77 21.18
N LEU A 40 19.53 -2.41 22.33
CA LEU A 40 18.51 -2.60 23.36
C LEU A 40 18.13 -1.31 24.09
N ASP A 41 19.03 -0.33 24.15
CA ASP A 41 18.76 0.92 24.85
C ASP A 41 17.98 1.89 23.96
N ALA A 42 18.32 1.99 22.68
CA ALA A 42 17.54 2.75 21.69
C ALA A 42 16.26 2.02 21.24
N GLY A 43 16.22 0.69 21.36
CA GLY A 43 15.11 -0.12 20.85
C GLY A 43 15.14 -0.27 19.32
N VAL A 44 16.34 -0.27 18.74
CA VAL A 44 16.57 -0.34 17.29
C VAL A 44 17.03 -1.75 16.91
N ILE A 45 16.49 -2.28 15.81
CA ILE A 45 16.86 -3.57 15.24
C ILE A 45 17.26 -3.44 13.76
N PRO A 46 18.15 -4.32 13.26
CA PRO A 46 18.44 -4.40 11.83
C PRO A 46 17.21 -4.74 10.99
N ALA A 47 17.09 -4.09 9.84
CA ALA A 47 16.13 -4.42 8.78
C ALA A 47 16.88 -4.82 7.51
N ARG A 48 16.22 -5.61 6.67
CA ARG A 48 16.75 -6.00 5.35
C ARG A 48 15.80 -5.53 4.27
N ARG A 49 16.33 -4.89 3.22
CA ARG A 49 15.50 -4.48 2.08
C ARG A 49 15.19 -5.70 1.21
N VAL A 50 13.91 -5.90 0.93
CA VAL A 50 13.41 -6.84 -0.09
C VAL A 50 12.64 -6.06 -1.14
N GLY A 51 12.61 -6.56 -2.38
CA GLY A 51 11.85 -5.89 -3.43
C GLY A 51 11.87 -6.64 -4.74
N ASP A 52 10.86 -6.38 -5.55
CA ASP A 52 10.68 -6.98 -6.89
C ASP A 52 9.82 -6.06 -7.76
N TYR A 53 9.71 -6.40 -9.04
CA TYR A 53 8.81 -5.74 -9.98
C TYR A 53 7.42 -6.35 -9.93
N PHE A 54 6.42 -5.48 -9.83
CA PHE A 54 5.00 -5.84 -9.94
C PHE A 54 4.40 -5.08 -11.10
N GLU A 55 3.68 -5.79 -11.97
CA GLU A 55 3.09 -5.22 -13.18
C GLU A 55 1.62 -5.60 -13.31
N GLY A 56 0.85 -4.70 -13.92
CA GLY A 56 -0.57 -4.91 -14.13
C GLY A 56 -1.16 -3.90 -15.11
N SER A 57 -2.44 -4.09 -15.40
CA SER A 57 -3.19 -3.21 -16.28
C SER A 57 -4.61 -3.00 -15.77
N ILE A 58 -5.15 -1.80 -15.98
CA ILE A 58 -6.53 -1.46 -15.66
C ILE A 58 -7.17 -0.70 -16.82
N GLN A 59 -8.50 -0.77 -16.92
CA GLN A 59 -9.30 0.11 -17.75
C GLN A 59 -10.33 0.85 -16.90
N VAL A 60 -10.49 2.14 -17.16
CA VAL A 60 -11.50 2.99 -16.54
C VAL A 60 -12.35 3.67 -17.61
N GLU A 61 -13.60 3.96 -17.32
CA GLU A 61 -14.40 4.83 -18.19
C GLU A 61 -13.86 6.25 -18.16
N THR A 62 -13.92 6.96 -19.29
CA THR A 62 -13.59 8.39 -19.34
C THR A 62 -14.78 9.22 -18.88
N THR A 63 -14.54 10.26 -18.08
CA THR A 63 -15.58 11.17 -17.60
C THR A 63 -15.45 12.58 -18.17
N GLY A 64 -14.30 12.90 -18.77
CA GLY A 64 -14.07 14.17 -19.43
C GLY A 64 -14.92 14.39 -20.68
N THR A 65 -15.00 15.65 -21.08
CA THR A 65 -15.51 16.06 -22.38
C THR A 65 -14.47 16.92 -23.10
N ALA A 66 -14.45 16.83 -24.42
CA ALA A 66 -13.65 17.70 -25.27
C ALA A 66 -14.47 18.14 -26.47
N ALA A 67 -14.20 19.37 -26.91
CA ALA A 67 -14.78 19.95 -28.10
C ALA A 67 -14.10 19.37 -29.35
N TYR A 68 -14.88 18.68 -30.18
CA TYR A 68 -14.43 18.18 -31.48
C TYR A 68 -15.20 18.88 -32.59
N GLU A 69 -14.48 19.22 -33.65
CA GLU A 69 -15.08 19.67 -34.90
C GLU A 69 -15.91 18.53 -35.50
N SER A 70 -17.10 18.86 -35.95
CA SER A 70 -18.07 17.88 -36.46
C SER A 70 -18.91 18.53 -37.55
N GLY A 71 -19.26 17.75 -38.57
CA GLY A 71 -20.07 18.21 -39.69
C GLY A 71 -19.28 19.07 -40.67
N LYS A 72 -19.61 18.93 -41.95
CA LYS A 72 -19.01 19.71 -43.03
C LYS A 72 -19.96 20.80 -43.46
N ALA A 73 -19.44 22.00 -43.66
CA ALA A 73 -20.24 23.08 -44.18
C ALA A 73 -20.57 22.81 -45.66
N THR A 74 -21.84 22.92 -45.99
CA THR A 74 -22.35 22.78 -47.35
C THR A 74 -22.95 24.09 -47.82
N GLY A 75 -23.00 24.25 -49.14
CA GLY A 75 -23.65 25.39 -49.76
C GLY A 75 -23.64 25.29 -51.28
N THR A 76 -23.91 26.39 -51.94
CA THR A 76 -23.92 26.47 -53.40
C THR A 76 -23.04 27.62 -53.87
N VAL A 77 -22.18 27.34 -54.85
CA VAL A 77 -21.42 28.36 -55.56
C VAL A 77 -22.00 28.58 -56.95
N LEU A 78 -21.80 29.78 -57.49
CA LEU A 78 -22.17 30.16 -58.83
C LEU A 78 -20.90 30.29 -59.68
N PHE A 79 -20.74 29.40 -60.66
CA PHE A 79 -19.68 29.55 -61.64
C PHE A 79 -20.12 30.49 -62.76
N THR A 80 -19.23 31.39 -63.18
CA THR A 80 -19.40 32.26 -64.33
C THR A 80 -18.36 31.92 -65.39
N ASN A 81 -18.82 31.49 -66.57
CA ASN A 81 -17.95 31.10 -67.67
C ASN A 81 -17.42 32.32 -68.43
N LEU A 82 -16.10 32.41 -68.57
CA LEU A 82 -15.43 33.50 -69.28
C LEU A 82 -15.23 33.20 -70.78
N LEU A 83 -15.43 31.95 -71.20
CA LEU A 83 -15.20 31.46 -72.56
C LEU A 83 -16.49 31.52 -73.40
N PRO A 84 -16.37 31.57 -74.74
CA PRO A 84 -17.50 31.52 -75.68
C PRO A 84 -18.00 30.09 -75.97
N GLN A 85 -17.62 29.11 -75.16
CA GLN A 85 -17.98 27.69 -75.30
C GLN A 85 -18.31 27.11 -73.92
N ASP A 86 -19.08 26.03 -73.88
CA ASP A 86 -19.47 25.38 -72.64
C ASP A 86 -18.24 24.81 -71.90
N VAL A 87 -18.22 24.96 -70.59
CA VAL A 87 -17.15 24.47 -69.72
C VAL A 87 -17.74 23.48 -68.73
N THR A 88 -17.20 22.27 -68.68
CA THR A 88 -17.58 21.28 -67.68
C THR A 88 -16.68 21.42 -66.46
N ILE A 89 -17.28 21.61 -65.30
CA ILE A 89 -16.62 21.60 -63.99
C ILE A 89 -16.90 20.24 -63.35
N PRO A 90 -15.90 19.35 -63.23
CA PRO A 90 -16.10 18.05 -62.62
C PRO A 90 -16.34 18.16 -61.11
N ALA A 91 -17.01 17.17 -60.54
CA ALA A 91 -17.02 16.92 -59.11
C ALA A 91 -15.58 16.81 -58.58
N GLY A 92 -15.36 17.30 -57.36
CA GLY A 92 -14.03 17.41 -56.76
C GLY A 92 -13.24 18.64 -57.17
N THR A 93 -13.79 19.54 -58.00
CA THR A 93 -13.13 20.82 -58.30
C THR A 93 -13.08 21.66 -57.03
N VAL A 94 -11.87 22.07 -56.63
CA VAL A 94 -11.66 22.81 -55.40
C VAL A 94 -11.87 24.31 -55.62
N VAL A 95 -12.67 24.91 -54.74
CA VAL A 95 -12.90 26.35 -54.64
C VAL A 95 -12.56 26.80 -53.23
N ARG A 96 -12.15 28.06 -53.06
CA ARG A 96 -11.68 28.55 -51.76
C ARG A 96 -11.93 30.02 -51.52
N THR A 97 -11.80 30.40 -50.25
CA THR A 97 -11.73 31.80 -49.85
C THR A 97 -10.36 32.42 -50.19
N SER A 98 -10.36 33.73 -50.44
CA SER A 98 -9.13 34.51 -50.62
C SER A 98 -8.67 35.22 -49.35
N SER A 99 -9.55 35.34 -48.34
CA SER A 99 -9.29 36.08 -47.10
C SER A 99 -8.75 35.17 -46.01
N GLY A 100 -7.70 35.62 -45.33
CA GLY A 100 -7.07 34.93 -44.19
C GLY A 100 -5.73 34.27 -44.54
N SER A 101 -4.95 33.95 -43.51
CA SER A 101 -3.66 33.25 -43.66
C SER A 101 -3.81 31.78 -44.07
N PHE A 102 -4.97 31.19 -43.80
CA PHE A 102 -5.33 29.82 -44.16
C PHE A 102 -6.65 29.85 -44.94
N PRO A 103 -6.64 29.64 -46.26
CA PRO A 103 -7.86 29.72 -47.05
C PRO A 103 -8.73 28.48 -46.82
N ILE A 104 -10.02 28.71 -46.62
CA ILE A 104 -10.99 27.64 -46.39
C ILE A 104 -11.37 27.05 -47.74
N ARG A 105 -11.27 25.73 -47.87
CA ARG A 105 -11.43 25.00 -49.13
C ARG A 105 -12.71 24.17 -49.13
N PHE A 106 -13.32 24.12 -50.31
CA PHE A 106 -14.52 23.35 -50.59
C PHE A 106 -14.33 22.59 -51.91
N ALA A 107 -14.98 21.46 -52.06
CA ALA A 107 -15.04 20.72 -53.32
C ALA A 107 -16.47 20.71 -53.86
N THR A 108 -16.61 20.78 -55.19
CA THR A 108 -17.88 20.53 -55.87
C THR A 108 -18.30 19.07 -55.65
N THR A 109 -19.58 18.83 -55.34
CA THR A 109 -20.07 17.46 -55.07
C THR A 109 -20.64 16.76 -56.30
N GLN A 110 -20.83 17.49 -57.41
CA GLN A 110 -21.30 16.95 -58.68
C GLN A 110 -20.71 17.72 -59.88
N ASP A 111 -20.79 17.09 -61.05
CA ASP A 111 -20.41 17.72 -62.33
C ASP A 111 -21.41 18.82 -62.70
N VAL A 112 -20.90 19.94 -63.20
CA VAL A 112 -21.73 21.07 -63.67
C VAL A 112 -21.22 21.57 -65.01
N VAL A 113 -22.13 21.65 -65.98
CA VAL A 113 -21.84 22.29 -67.27
C VAL A 113 -22.25 23.76 -67.19
N VAL A 114 -21.27 24.65 -67.35
CA VAL A 114 -21.48 26.10 -67.36
C VAL A 114 -21.55 26.57 -68.81
N PRO A 115 -22.70 27.07 -69.28
CA PRO A 115 -22.88 27.44 -70.69
C PRO A 115 -21.94 28.57 -71.10
N ALA A 116 -21.65 28.68 -72.40
CA ALA A 116 -20.88 29.77 -72.99
C ALA A 116 -21.36 31.14 -72.49
N ARG A 117 -20.45 31.94 -71.90
CA ARG A 117 -20.75 33.26 -71.31
C ARG A 117 -21.90 33.29 -70.28
N GLY A 118 -22.30 32.13 -69.76
CA GLY A 118 -23.39 32.01 -68.80
C GLY A 118 -22.92 31.67 -67.39
N GLN A 119 -23.89 31.31 -66.56
CA GLN A 119 -23.66 30.93 -65.17
C GLN A 119 -24.38 29.63 -64.86
N ALA A 120 -23.81 28.84 -63.95
CA ALA A 120 -24.45 27.64 -63.43
C ALA A 120 -24.12 27.45 -61.95
N PRO A 121 -25.12 27.09 -61.11
CA PRO A 121 -24.88 26.77 -59.72
C PRO A 121 -24.24 25.38 -59.58
N ALA A 122 -23.36 25.23 -58.59
CA ALA A 122 -22.76 23.97 -58.21
C ALA A 122 -22.82 23.79 -56.68
N PRO A 123 -23.33 22.64 -56.18
CA PRO A 123 -23.25 22.32 -54.76
C PRO A 123 -21.80 22.05 -54.35
N ILE A 124 -21.45 22.49 -53.14
CA ILE A 124 -20.12 22.35 -52.57
C ILE A 124 -20.19 21.84 -51.13
N GLU A 125 -19.12 21.16 -50.72
CA GLU A 125 -18.90 20.71 -49.35
C GLU A 125 -17.48 21.11 -48.90
N ALA A 126 -17.34 21.55 -47.65
CA ALA A 126 -16.04 21.88 -47.06
C ALA A 126 -15.14 20.64 -47.02
N LEU A 127 -13.84 20.84 -47.26
CA LEU A 127 -12.88 19.73 -47.17
C LEU A 127 -12.66 19.30 -45.73
N GLU A 128 -12.62 20.26 -44.81
CA GLU A 128 -12.44 20.06 -43.37
C GLU A 128 -13.79 20.20 -42.64
N GLU A 129 -13.93 19.47 -41.54
CA GLU A 129 -15.09 19.60 -40.64
C GLU A 129 -14.97 20.85 -39.77
N GLY A 130 -16.07 21.24 -39.15
CA GLY A 130 -16.06 22.30 -38.15
C GLY A 130 -16.55 23.66 -38.63
N PRO A 131 -16.73 24.60 -37.69
CA PRO A 131 -17.41 25.86 -37.93
C PRO A 131 -16.64 26.80 -38.88
N ALA A 132 -15.34 26.58 -39.07
CA ALA A 132 -14.53 27.33 -40.01
C ALA A 132 -15.06 27.23 -41.45
N GLY A 133 -15.72 26.12 -41.81
CA GLY A 133 -16.37 25.95 -43.10
C GLY A 133 -17.59 26.84 -43.32
N ASN A 134 -18.17 27.45 -42.27
CA ASN A 134 -19.35 28.30 -42.35
C ASN A 134 -18.95 29.73 -42.73
N VAL A 135 -18.83 29.99 -44.03
CA VAL A 135 -18.39 31.28 -44.55
C VAL A 135 -19.58 32.11 -45.00
N GLY A 136 -19.48 33.42 -44.81
CA GLY A 136 -20.46 34.39 -45.32
C GLY A 136 -20.55 34.41 -46.85
N PRO A 137 -21.55 35.13 -47.39
CA PRO A 137 -21.73 35.29 -48.83
C PRO A 137 -20.53 36.00 -49.47
N ASN A 138 -20.21 35.60 -50.71
CA ASN A 138 -19.14 36.11 -51.58
C ASN A 138 -17.71 35.94 -51.07
N LEU A 139 -17.50 35.13 -50.03
CA LEU A 139 -16.16 34.83 -49.51
C LEU A 139 -15.45 33.74 -50.31
N ILE A 140 -16.18 32.79 -50.91
CA ILE A 140 -15.65 31.77 -51.82
C ILE A 140 -15.54 32.40 -53.21
N ASN A 141 -14.32 32.74 -53.60
CA ASN A 141 -14.09 33.59 -54.77
C ASN A 141 -12.88 33.17 -55.62
N GLN A 142 -12.19 32.09 -55.25
CA GLN A 142 -11.08 31.53 -56.02
C GLN A 142 -11.36 30.07 -56.38
N VAL A 143 -11.00 29.70 -57.60
CA VAL A 143 -11.01 28.32 -58.10
C VAL A 143 -9.57 27.85 -58.11
N GLU A 144 -9.31 26.64 -57.65
CA GLU A 144 -7.99 26.01 -57.74
C GLU A 144 -7.86 25.19 -59.04
N GLY A 145 -6.62 25.05 -59.53
CA GLY A 145 -6.32 24.23 -60.70
C GLY A 145 -6.74 24.84 -62.05
N PRO A 146 -6.78 24.01 -63.11
CA PRO A 146 -6.98 24.47 -64.50
C PRO A 146 -8.30 25.22 -64.73
N ALA A 147 -9.36 24.89 -63.98
CA ALA A 147 -10.67 25.52 -64.11
C ALA A 147 -10.63 27.04 -63.82
N SER A 148 -9.68 27.52 -63.03
CA SER A 148 -9.48 28.94 -62.70
C SER A 148 -9.22 29.85 -63.91
N LEU A 149 -8.74 29.27 -65.02
CA LEU A 149 -8.50 29.98 -66.28
C LEU A 149 -9.78 30.18 -67.10
N ALA A 150 -10.80 29.34 -66.87
CA ALA A 150 -12.03 29.31 -67.67
C ALA A 150 -13.23 29.94 -66.95
N VAL A 151 -13.28 29.86 -65.61
CA VAL A 151 -14.43 30.31 -64.82
C VAL A 151 -14.03 31.24 -63.67
N ARG A 152 -15.01 32.04 -63.22
CA ARG A 152 -15.00 32.72 -61.90
C ARG A 152 -16.01 32.04 -61.00
N VAL A 153 -15.81 32.12 -59.69
CA VAL A 153 -16.72 31.55 -58.70
C VAL A 153 -17.12 32.61 -57.67
N THR A 154 -18.37 32.57 -57.23
CA THR A 154 -18.86 33.28 -56.05
C THR A 154 -19.82 32.38 -55.28
N ASN A 155 -20.01 32.57 -53.97
CA ASN A 155 -21.12 31.97 -53.23
C ASN A 155 -22.16 33.06 -52.89
N PRO A 156 -23.31 33.13 -53.59
CA PRO A 156 -24.30 34.16 -53.29
C PRO A 156 -24.87 34.05 -51.87
N GLU A 157 -25.04 32.81 -51.39
CA GLU A 157 -25.52 32.48 -50.05
C GLU A 157 -24.37 32.00 -49.15
N PRO A 158 -24.48 32.14 -47.82
CA PRO A 158 -23.50 31.57 -46.88
C PRO A 158 -23.50 30.04 -46.92
N THR A 159 -22.39 29.44 -46.50
CA THR A 159 -22.33 27.99 -46.21
C THR A 159 -22.69 27.73 -44.75
N SER A 160 -23.23 26.54 -44.47
CA SER A 160 -23.62 26.15 -43.11
C SER A 160 -23.49 24.64 -42.91
N GLY A 161 -23.47 24.18 -41.65
CA GLY A 161 -23.41 22.75 -41.30
C GLY A 161 -22.15 22.34 -40.55
N GLY A 162 -21.11 23.17 -40.55
CA GLY A 162 -19.95 22.97 -39.68
C GLY A 162 -20.27 23.32 -38.23
N MET A 163 -19.96 22.45 -37.28
CA MET A 163 -20.27 22.65 -35.86
C MET A 163 -19.14 22.16 -34.96
N VAL A 164 -19.24 22.50 -33.68
CA VAL A 164 -18.43 21.92 -32.60
C VAL A 164 -19.36 21.09 -31.73
N GLN A 165 -18.96 19.86 -31.45
CA GLN A 165 -19.69 18.95 -30.58
C GLN A 165 -18.82 18.58 -29.38
N GLU A 166 -19.41 18.59 -28.20
CA GLU A 166 -18.79 17.99 -27.03
C GLU A 166 -18.96 16.47 -27.10
N VAL A 167 -17.83 15.77 -27.05
CA VAL A 167 -17.77 14.32 -26.99
C VAL A 167 -17.03 13.89 -25.75
N ARG A 168 -17.33 12.69 -25.28
CA ARG A 168 -16.59 12.06 -24.18
C ARG A 168 -15.12 11.90 -24.60
N ALA A 169 -14.23 12.29 -23.70
CA ALA A 169 -12.80 12.31 -23.96
C ALA A 169 -12.02 12.09 -22.65
N VAL A 170 -10.77 11.68 -22.78
CA VAL A 170 -9.89 11.44 -21.63
C VAL A 170 -9.61 12.75 -20.89
N SER A 171 -9.87 12.77 -19.58
CA SER A 171 -9.48 13.88 -18.69
C SER A 171 -8.25 13.53 -17.84
N GLN A 172 -7.67 14.56 -17.20
CA GLN A 172 -6.56 14.36 -16.26
C GLN A 172 -7.02 13.54 -15.04
N GLU A 173 -8.23 13.80 -14.56
CA GLU A 173 -8.82 13.07 -13.43
C GLU A 173 -9.03 11.58 -13.75
N ASP A 174 -9.34 11.22 -15.01
CA ASP A 174 -9.44 9.83 -15.43
C ASP A 174 -8.08 9.13 -15.39
N MET A 175 -7.01 9.81 -15.85
CA MET A 175 -5.64 9.29 -15.80
C MET A 175 -5.16 9.10 -14.35
N ASP A 176 -5.37 10.11 -13.50
CA ASP A 176 -4.98 10.06 -12.09
C ASP A 176 -5.74 8.96 -11.34
N ARG A 177 -7.05 8.84 -11.60
CA ARG A 177 -7.89 7.77 -11.02
C ARG A 177 -7.41 6.38 -11.44
N ALA A 178 -7.10 6.16 -12.72
CA ALA A 178 -6.56 4.89 -13.20
C ALA A 178 -5.23 4.54 -12.51
N ARG A 179 -4.33 5.54 -12.39
CA ARG A 179 -3.04 5.38 -11.71
C ARG A 179 -3.21 5.04 -10.23
N GLU A 180 -4.06 5.74 -9.51
CA GLU A 180 -4.28 5.51 -8.09
C GLU A 180 -4.85 4.12 -7.82
N LEU A 181 -5.86 3.71 -8.60
CA LEU A 181 -6.47 2.38 -8.49
C LEU A 181 -5.46 1.26 -8.73
N LEU A 182 -4.69 1.35 -9.82
CA LEU A 182 -3.70 0.33 -10.14
C LEU A 182 -2.51 0.35 -9.17
N THR A 183 -2.12 1.51 -8.64
CA THR A 183 -1.07 1.61 -7.61
C THR A 183 -1.48 0.86 -6.35
N ARG A 184 -2.71 1.06 -5.86
CA ARG A 184 -3.23 0.35 -4.69
C ARG A 184 -3.25 -1.16 -4.92
N GLN A 185 -3.76 -1.59 -6.07
CA GLN A 185 -3.77 -3.02 -6.44
C GLN A 185 -2.35 -3.62 -6.43
N LEU A 186 -1.38 -2.97 -7.05
CA LEU A 186 0.00 -3.48 -7.12
C LEU A 186 0.70 -3.46 -5.74
N LEU A 187 0.38 -2.52 -4.86
CA LEU A 187 0.89 -2.51 -3.47
C LEU A 187 0.32 -3.68 -2.65
N ASP A 188 -0.98 -3.97 -2.81
CA ASP A 188 -1.63 -5.12 -2.16
C ASP A 188 -1.03 -6.45 -2.66
N GLU A 189 -0.81 -6.58 -3.97
CA GLU A 189 -0.14 -7.73 -4.58
C GLU A 189 1.31 -7.86 -4.10
N ALA A 190 2.04 -6.75 -3.97
CA ALA A 190 3.41 -6.73 -3.49
C ALA A 190 3.54 -7.14 -2.01
N CYS A 191 2.58 -6.75 -1.17
CA CYS A 191 2.53 -7.15 0.24
C CYS A 191 2.54 -8.68 0.40
N GLU A 192 1.82 -9.41 -0.46
CA GLU A 192 1.83 -10.88 -0.45
C GLU A 192 3.01 -11.46 -1.23
N GLY A 193 3.32 -10.91 -2.41
CA GLY A 193 4.38 -11.42 -3.29
C GLY A 193 5.77 -11.36 -2.66
N LEU A 194 6.09 -10.29 -1.93
CA LEU A 194 7.39 -10.11 -1.29
C LEU A 194 7.60 -11.04 -0.09
N LYS A 195 6.54 -11.64 0.48
CA LYS A 195 6.69 -12.60 1.60
C LYS A 195 7.48 -13.85 1.22
N VAL A 196 7.53 -14.19 -0.07
CA VAL A 196 8.33 -15.31 -0.60
C VAL A 196 9.83 -15.08 -0.43
N LEU A 197 10.26 -13.82 -0.29
CA LEU A 197 11.67 -13.43 -0.12
C LEU A 197 12.10 -13.32 1.35
N LEU A 198 11.20 -13.63 2.28
CA LEU A 198 11.47 -13.55 3.73
C LEU A 198 12.15 -14.82 4.23
N GLU A 199 13.02 -14.63 5.21
CA GLU A 199 13.59 -15.71 6.01
C GLU A 199 12.54 -16.22 7.03
N PRO A 200 12.69 -17.44 7.57
CA PRO A 200 11.67 -18.06 8.43
C PRO A 200 11.26 -17.27 9.68
N THR A 201 12.16 -16.41 10.20
CA THR A 201 11.94 -15.59 11.39
C THR A 201 11.59 -14.14 11.05
N GLU A 202 11.55 -13.78 9.77
CA GLU A 202 11.24 -12.43 9.33
C GLU A 202 9.74 -12.24 9.09
N PHE A 203 9.32 -10.99 9.19
CA PHE A 203 8.02 -10.54 8.71
C PHE A 203 8.20 -9.25 7.90
N LEU A 204 7.23 -8.96 7.05
CA LEU A 204 7.16 -7.74 6.25
C LEU A 204 6.00 -6.89 6.76
N PRO A 205 6.25 -5.76 7.43
CA PRO A 205 5.22 -4.78 7.69
C PRO A 205 4.83 -4.15 6.35
N CYS A 206 3.61 -4.39 5.84
CA CYS A 206 3.22 -3.87 4.51
C CYS A 206 3.12 -2.33 4.46
N ALA A 207 3.03 -1.67 5.62
CA ALA A 207 3.20 -0.21 5.70
C ALA A 207 4.63 0.27 5.39
N SER A 208 5.62 -0.64 5.36
CA SER A 208 7.01 -0.32 4.94
C SER A 208 7.21 -0.31 3.42
N LEU A 209 6.16 -0.61 2.64
CA LEU A 209 6.28 -0.68 1.19
C LEU A 209 6.50 0.71 0.58
N GLU A 210 7.48 0.79 -0.30
CA GLU A 210 7.90 1.98 -1.02
C GLU A 210 8.00 1.69 -2.51
N ILE A 211 7.51 2.61 -3.33
CA ILE A 211 7.68 2.57 -4.78
C ILE A 211 9.00 3.26 -5.14
N GLN A 212 9.98 2.48 -5.61
CA GLN A 212 11.31 2.99 -5.98
C GLN A 212 11.38 3.43 -7.44
N ALA A 213 10.59 2.81 -8.31
CA ALA A 213 10.51 3.17 -9.72
C ALA A 213 9.10 2.92 -10.27
N THR A 214 8.71 3.72 -11.26
CA THR A 214 7.41 3.62 -11.93
C THR A 214 7.59 3.73 -13.43
N GLU A 215 7.09 2.74 -14.15
CA GLU A 215 6.91 2.75 -15.59
C GLU A 215 5.40 2.69 -15.86
N ALA A 216 4.85 3.69 -16.56
CA ALA A 216 3.43 3.78 -16.84
C ALA A 216 3.21 4.13 -18.31
N ALA A 217 2.29 3.42 -18.96
CA ALA A 217 1.90 3.64 -20.33
C ALA A 217 0.37 3.67 -20.43
N TYR A 218 -0.16 4.80 -20.87
CA TYR A 218 -1.57 4.94 -21.21
C TYR A 218 -1.78 4.58 -22.68
N ASP A 219 -2.92 3.97 -22.99
CA ASP A 219 -3.29 3.63 -24.36
C ASP A 219 -3.96 4.80 -25.12
N ARG A 220 -4.29 5.89 -24.42
CA ARG A 220 -4.91 7.11 -24.95
C ARG A 220 -4.27 8.38 -24.36
N PHE A 221 -4.37 9.49 -25.09
CA PHE A 221 -3.84 10.79 -24.69
C PHE A 221 -4.91 11.68 -24.05
N LEU A 222 -4.47 12.70 -23.30
CA LEU A 222 -5.35 13.73 -22.77
C LEU A 222 -6.14 14.41 -23.91
N THR A 223 -7.43 14.65 -23.69
CA THR A 223 -8.42 15.17 -24.66
C THR A 223 -8.70 14.27 -25.87
N GLU A 224 -8.10 13.08 -25.95
CA GLU A 224 -8.44 12.10 -26.98
C GLU A 224 -9.87 11.60 -26.78
N ARG A 225 -10.63 11.56 -27.87
CA ARG A 225 -11.98 11.00 -27.88
C ARG A 225 -11.92 9.49 -27.68
N ALA A 226 -12.35 9.04 -26.51
CA ALA A 226 -12.46 7.62 -26.17
C ALA A 226 -13.54 7.47 -25.09
N ASP A 227 -14.17 6.29 -25.01
CA ASP A 227 -15.11 5.96 -23.93
C ASP A 227 -14.41 5.35 -22.71
N THR A 228 -13.18 4.84 -22.91
CA THR A 228 -12.37 4.15 -21.92
C THR A 228 -10.91 4.56 -22.04
N LEU A 229 -10.21 4.56 -20.91
CA LEU A 229 -8.78 4.77 -20.78
C LEU A 229 -8.13 3.51 -20.19
N GLY A 230 -7.16 2.94 -20.87
CA GLY A 230 -6.30 1.86 -20.39
C GLY A 230 -4.98 2.38 -19.84
N LEU A 231 -4.52 1.78 -18.75
CA LEU A 231 -3.21 2.00 -18.16
C LEU A 231 -2.52 0.65 -17.96
N HIS A 232 -1.30 0.51 -18.49
CA HIS A 232 -0.36 -0.53 -18.11
C HIS A 232 0.73 0.09 -17.22
N MET A 233 1.02 -0.53 -16.08
CA MET A 233 1.98 0.00 -15.12
C MET A 233 2.86 -1.12 -14.56
N ARG A 234 4.15 -0.82 -14.41
CA ARG A 234 5.14 -1.66 -13.72
C ARG A 234 5.82 -0.84 -12.64
N LEU A 235 5.80 -1.35 -11.41
CA LEU A 235 6.35 -0.70 -10.22
C LEU A 235 7.50 -1.56 -9.68
N LEU A 236 8.64 -0.93 -9.37
CA LEU A 236 9.64 -1.54 -8.49
C LEU A 236 9.21 -1.22 -7.06
N ILE A 237 8.73 -2.23 -6.33
CA ILE A 237 8.25 -2.07 -4.96
C ILE A 237 9.26 -2.73 -4.03
N THR A 238 9.68 -1.99 -3.01
CA THR A 238 10.56 -2.50 -1.95
C THR A 238 9.88 -2.38 -0.60
N GLY A 239 10.24 -3.24 0.35
CA GLY A 239 9.85 -3.12 1.75
C GLY A 239 10.94 -3.58 2.70
N LEU A 240 10.65 -3.49 3.99
CA LEU A 240 11.58 -3.85 5.06
C LEU A 240 11.21 -5.22 5.64
N ALA A 241 12.07 -6.21 5.43
CA ALA A 241 12.02 -7.47 6.16
C ALA A 241 12.64 -7.28 7.55
N VAL A 242 11.93 -7.69 8.58
CA VAL A 242 12.30 -7.47 9.98
C VAL A 242 12.24 -8.79 10.75
N ASP A 243 13.27 -9.11 11.53
CA ASP A 243 13.31 -10.32 12.33
C ASP A 243 12.44 -10.22 13.60
N GLN A 244 11.52 -11.16 13.77
CA GLN A 244 10.61 -11.22 14.92
C GLN A 244 11.33 -11.51 16.23
N GLY A 245 12.41 -12.31 16.19
CA GLY A 245 13.22 -12.64 17.37
C GLY A 245 13.98 -11.43 17.91
N ASN A 246 14.52 -10.59 17.02
CA ASN A 246 15.18 -9.34 17.37
C ASN A 246 14.20 -8.39 18.07
N ALA A 247 12.99 -8.24 17.52
CA ALA A 247 11.94 -7.43 18.12
C ALA A 247 11.52 -7.97 19.50
N GLY A 248 11.38 -9.30 19.63
CA GLY A 248 11.13 -9.97 20.90
C GLY A 248 12.23 -9.73 21.94
N THR A 249 13.49 -9.66 21.52
CA THR A 249 14.63 -9.37 22.41
C THR A 249 14.56 -7.96 22.99
N VAL A 250 14.23 -6.96 22.16
CA VAL A 250 14.00 -5.57 22.63
C VAL A 250 12.82 -5.52 23.60
N ALA A 251 11.72 -6.19 23.26
CA ALA A 251 10.52 -6.23 24.07
C ALA A 251 10.74 -6.93 25.42
N TYR A 252 11.49 -8.04 25.43
CA TYR A 252 11.91 -8.75 26.64
C TYR A 252 12.72 -7.85 27.57
N ALA A 253 13.73 -7.14 27.04
CA ALA A 253 14.56 -6.25 27.84
C ALA A 253 13.74 -5.14 28.52
N ARG A 254 12.71 -4.61 27.85
CA ARG A 254 11.78 -3.62 28.41
C ARG A 254 10.82 -4.22 29.45
N LEU A 255 10.30 -5.42 29.19
CA LEU A 255 9.44 -6.14 30.12
C LEU A 255 10.15 -6.43 31.45
N VAL A 256 11.39 -6.93 31.40
CA VAL A 256 12.19 -7.23 32.61
C VAL A 256 12.41 -5.98 33.47
N ARG A 257 12.66 -4.81 32.84
CA ARG A 257 12.82 -3.53 33.57
C ARG A 257 11.54 -3.06 34.25
N ARG A 258 10.36 -3.58 33.87
CA ARG A 258 9.06 -3.20 34.42
C ARG A 258 8.53 -4.17 35.47
N LEU A 259 9.25 -5.28 35.73
CA LEU A 259 8.84 -6.24 36.75
C LEU A 259 8.78 -5.60 38.14
N PRO A 260 7.84 -6.02 39.00
CA PRO A 260 7.82 -5.60 40.39
C PRO A 260 9.10 -6.01 41.10
N SER A 261 9.56 -5.19 42.06
CA SER A 261 10.72 -5.51 42.88
C SER A 261 10.58 -6.87 43.56
N GLY A 262 11.66 -7.64 43.58
CA GLY A 262 11.66 -8.97 44.20
C GLY A 262 10.91 -10.05 43.41
N HIS A 263 10.52 -9.78 42.15
CA HIS A 263 9.96 -10.80 41.26
C HIS A 263 10.97 -11.20 40.17
N GLU A 264 10.78 -12.39 39.64
CA GLU A 264 11.47 -12.91 38.46
C GLU A 264 10.46 -13.35 37.40
N LEU A 265 10.88 -13.25 36.13
CA LEU A 265 10.03 -13.64 35.01
C LEU A 265 10.07 -15.17 34.86
N VAL A 266 8.90 -15.80 34.83
CA VAL A 266 8.75 -17.24 34.65
C VAL A 266 8.59 -17.59 33.17
N GLY A 267 7.82 -16.78 32.44
CA GLY A 267 7.59 -16.93 31.01
C GLY A 267 7.04 -15.65 30.41
N ALA A 268 7.27 -15.45 29.11
CA ALA A 268 6.76 -14.31 28.37
C ALA A 268 6.33 -14.70 26.95
N THR A 269 5.34 -13.98 26.45
CA THR A 269 4.87 -14.01 25.07
C THR A 269 5.03 -12.63 24.44
N PHE A 270 5.28 -12.60 23.13
CA PHE A 270 5.46 -11.38 22.36
C PHE A 270 4.52 -11.42 21.18
N GLU A 271 3.74 -10.34 21.03
CA GLU A 271 2.81 -10.17 19.93
C GLU A 271 3.19 -8.91 19.17
N ILE A 272 3.44 -9.05 17.87
CA ILE A 272 3.71 -7.92 16.98
C ILE A 272 2.39 -7.25 16.66
N GLY A 273 2.32 -5.96 16.94
CA GLY A 273 1.17 -5.11 16.70
C GLY A 273 1.36 -4.22 15.47
N GLU A 274 0.65 -3.10 15.48
CA GLU A 274 0.60 -2.17 14.36
C GLU A 274 1.90 -1.37 14.17
N VAL A 275 2.07 -0.87 12.96
CA VAL A 275 3.10 0.10 12.60
C VAL A 275 2.64 1.49 13.06
N ALA A 276 3.55 2.29 13.60
CA ALA A 276 3.28 3.68 13.95
C ALA A 276 2.99 4.51 12.70
N GLU A 277 1.88 5.27 12.72
CA GLU A 277 1.51 6.17 11.62
C GLU A 277 2.46 7.38 11.50
N GLU A 278 3.03 7.80 12.63
CA GLU A 278 4.02 8.87 12.70
C GLU A 278 5.42 8.32 13.00
N PRO A 279 6.49 8.99 12.51
CA PRO A 279 7.86 8.62 12.84
C PRO A 279 8.17 9.00 14.29
N ILE A 280 7.93 8.05 15.20
CA ILE A 280 8.13 8.20 16.65
C ILE A 280 9.52 7.69 17.08
N GLY A 281 10.25 7.01 16.19
CA GLY A 281 11.56 6.41 16.45
C GLY A 281 12.68 6.92 15.54
N THR A 282 13.88 6.37 15.72
CA THR A 282 15.08 6.75 14.96
C THR A 282 15.35 5.85 13.75
N GLY A 283 14.55 4.80 13.54
CA GLY A 283 14.67 3.88 12.41
C GLY A 283 13.72 4.22 11.26
N ASP A 284 13.87 3.50 10.14
CA ASP A 284 13.08 3.67 8.91
C ASP A 284 11.58 3.36 9.14
N ILE A 285 11.29 2.39 10.00
CA ILE A 285 9.92 2.06 10.42
C ILE A 285 9.87 1.76 11.92
N THR A 286 8.77 2.11 12.58
CA THR A 286 8.53 1.75 13.97
C THR A 286 7.23 0.98 14.09
N PHE A 287 7.24 -0.14 14.81
CA PHE A 287 6.05 -0.93 15.12
C PHE A 287 6.02 -1.26 16.60
N PHE A 288 4.84 -1.62 17.10
CA PHE A 288 4.65 -1.93 18.51
C PHE A 288 4.73 -3.42 18.76
N VAL A 289 5.43 -3.81 19.83
CA VAL A 289 5.44 -5.19 20.33
C VAL A 289 4.80 -5.20 21.71
N THR A 290 3.74 -5.97 21.85
CA THR A 290 3.13 -6.22 23.15
C THR A 290 3.84 -7.39 23.80
N ALA A 291 4.57 -7.12 24.89
CA ALA A 291 5.21 -8.15 25.70
C ALA A 291 4.38 -8.42 26.95
N THR A 292 3.94 -9.66 27.10
CA THR A 292 3.17 -10.10 28.27
C THR A 292 3.94 -11.19 28.99
N GLY A 293 4.20 -10.97 30.28
CA GLY A 293 4.97 -11.88 31.11
C GLY A 293 4.27 -12.26 32.40
N TYR A 294 4.47 -13.50 32.85
CA TYR A 294 4.11 -13.91 34.20
C TYR A 294 5.33 -13.77 35.12
N ALA A 295 5.19 -12.92 36.13
CA ALA A 295 6.24 -12.64 37.10
C ALA A 295 5.88 -13.26 38.44
N ALA A 296 6.76 -14.09 39.00
CA ALA A 296 6.57 -14.69 40.31
C ALA A 296 7.54 -14.08 41.32
N ALA A 297 7.13 -13.98 42.57
CA ALA A 297 8.02 -13.53 43.63
C ALA A 297 9.22 -14.47 43.73
N LYS A 298 10.42 -13.90 43.73
CA LYS A 298 11.67 -14.63 43.82
C LYS A 298 11.81 -15.21 45.22
N ILE A 299 11.86 -16.54 45.30
CA ILE A 299 12.05 -17.27 46.55
C ILE A 299 13.44 -17.89 46.52
N ASP A 300 14.28 -17.49 47.48
CA ASP A 300 15.59 -18.11 47.69
C ASP A 300 15.42 -19.47 48.41
N PRO A 301 15.75 -20.60 47.76
CA PRO A 301 15.63 -21.92 48.37
C PRO A 301 16.48 -22.09 49.62
N ASP A 302 17.61 -21.39 49.75
CA ASP A 302 18.48 -21.50 50.93
C ASP A 302 17.89 -20.76 52.14
N ALA A 303 17.33 -19.57 51.93
CA ALA A 303 16.58 -18.85 52.96
C ALA A 303 15.40 -19.68 53.48
N VAL A 304 14.69 -20.37 52.58
CA VAL A 304 13.61 -21.29 52.92
C VAL A 304 14.10 -22.44 53.79
N ARG A 305 15.22 -23.09 53.44
CA ARG A 305 15.80 -24.19 54.24
C ARG A 305 16.18 -23.74 55.64
N GLU A 306 16.80 -22.58 55.77
CA GLU A 306 17.21 -22.01 57.05
C GLU A 306 16.00 -21.64 57.93
N ALA A 307 14.92 -21.13 57.33
CA ALA A 307 13.69 -20.78 58.04
C ALA A 307 13.02 -21.98 58.71
N VAL A 308 13.11 -23.18 58.11
CA VAL A 308 12.33 -24.35 58.52
C VAL A 308 13.12 -25.46 59.22
N ARG A 309 14.46 -25.50 59.11
CA ARG A 309 15.28 -26.59 59.68
C ARG A 309 15.01 -26.79 61.18
N GLY A 310 14.84 -28.05 61.58
CA GLY A 310 14.57 -28.42 62.98
C GLY A 310 13.26 -27.92 63.59
N ARG A 311 12.40 -27.22 62.82
CA ARG A 311 11.09 -26.76 63.30
C ARG A 311 10.06 -27.87 63.24
N ARG A 312 9.00 -27.74 64.04
CA ARG A 312 7.80 -28.58 63.89
C ARG A 312 7.05 -28.22 62.61
N LEU A 313 6.40 -29.20 61.98
CA LEU A 313 5.75 -29.03 60.66
C LEU A 313 4.70 -27.90 60.66
N ASP A 314 3.87 -27.81 61.69
CA ASP A 314 2.87 -26.76 61.89
C ASP A 314 3.52 -25.36 61.94
N ARG A 315 4.57 -25.23 62.74
CA ARG A 315 5.33 -23.97 62.86
C ARG A 315 6.13 -23.62 61.61
N ALA A 316 6.59 -24.62 60.84
CA ALA A 316 7.28 -24.40 59.58
C ALA A 316 6.34 -23.81 58.53
N VAL A 317 5.10 -24.31 58.44
CA VAL A 317 4.06 -23.77 57.55
C VAL A 317 3.75 -22.31 57.91
N GLU A 318 3.49 -22.01 59.19
CA GLU A 318 3.22 -20.64 59.67
C GLU A 318 4.39 -19.68 59.35
N GLN A 319 5.63 -20.10 59.60
CA GLN A 319 6.81 -19.28 59.33
C GLN A 319 6.97 -18.97 57.83
N LEU A 320 6.81 -19.97 56.98
CA LEU A 320 6.96 -19.82 55.54
C LEU A 320 5.91 -18.87 54.96
N GLN A 321 4.66 -18.94 55.45
CA GLN A 321 3.60 -18.04 55.02
C GLN A 321 3.80 -16.59 55.50
N ALA A 322 4.50 -16.40 56.63
CA ALA A 322 4.80 -15.07 57.16
C ALA A 322 6.02 -14.42 56.49
N GLU A 323 7.04 -15.21 56.14
CA GLU A 323 8.31 -14.70 55.60
C GLU A 323 8.35 -14.65 54.06
N PHE A 324 7.61 -15.53 53.38
CA PHE A 324 7.65 -15.64 51.93
C PHE A 324 6.28 -15.30 51.31
N PRO A 325 6.25 -14.56 50.19
CA PRO A 325 5.01 -14.26 49.47
C PRO A 325 4.53 -15.50 48.71
N LEU A 326 3.73 -16.33 49.38
CA LEU A 326 3.16 -17.58 48.83
C LEU A 326 1.69 -17.41 48.46
N ALA A 327 1.31 -17.90 47.28
CA ALA A 327 -0.08 -17.89 46.80
C ALA A 327 -0.96 -18.92 47.51
N GLN A 328 -0.35 -20.01 47.99
CA GLN A 328 -1.02 -21.09 48.70
C GLN A 328 -0.15 -21.58 49.87
N PRO A 329 -0.75 -22.24 50.88
CA PRO A 329 0.02 -22.88 51.93
C PRO A 329 1.08 -23.84 51.36
N PRO A 330 2.32 -23.82 51.88
CA PRO A 330 3.38 -24.69 51.41
C PRO A 330 3.06 -26.16 51.68
N ARG A 331 3.36 -27.04 50.71
CA ARG A 331 3.20 -28.48 50.88
C ARG A 331 4.49 -29.09 51.42
N ILE A 332 4.42 -29.70 52.60
CA ILE A 332 5.55 -30.34 53.27
C ILE A 332 5.33 -31.85 53.30
N GLU A 333 6.24 -32.60 52.71
CA GLU A 333 6.27 -34.06 52.78
C GLU A 333 7.54 -34.50 53.50
N VAL A 334 7.40 -35.21 54.62
CA VAL A 334 8.54 -35.68 55.42
C VAL A 334 8.59 -37.20 55.44
N TRP A 335 9.79 -37.75 55.31
CA TRP A 335 10.06 -39.16 55.49
C TRP A 335 11.04 -39.36 56.65
N PRO A 336 10.75 -40.29 57.59
CA PRO A 336 9.52 -41.08 57.68
C PRO A 336 8.28 -40.24 58.02
N GLN A 337 7.10 -40.66 57.55
CA GLN A 337 5.84 -39.89 57.68
C GLN A 337 5.39 -39.65 59.13
N TRP A 338 5.87 -40.45 60.09
CA TRP A 338 5.56 -40.30 61.51
C TRP A 338 6.37 -39.19 62.20
N MET A 339 7.34 -38.57 61.52
CA MET A 339 8.23 -37.56 62.10
C MET A 339 7.54 -36.18 62.16
N PRO A 340 7.35 -35.56 63.34
CA PRO A 340 6.65 -34.28 63.45
C PRO A 340 7.53 -33.03 63.29
N TRP A 341 8.78 -33.20 62.83
CA TRP A 341 9.80 -32.13 62.73
C TRP A 341 10.48 -32.16 61.37
N MET A 342 10.90 -30.98 60.90
CA MET A 342 11.76 -30.83 59.74
C MET A 342 13.17 -31.39 60.02
N PRO A 343 13.87 -31.94 59.01
CA PRO A 343 15.27 -32.32 59.14
C PRO A 343 16.15 -31.17 59.65
N LEU A 344 17.14 -31.49 60.47
CA LEU A 344 18.10 -30.51 61.00
C LEU A 344 19.15 -30.08 59.97
N LEU A 345 19.51 -30.99 59.06
CA LEU A 345 20.52 -30.74 58.03
C LEU A 345 19.83 -30.15 56.79
N PRO A 346 20.17 -28.91 56.36
CA PRO A 346 19.57 -28.26 55.18
C PRO A 346 19.67 -29.10 53.90
N LEU A 347 20.76 -29.85 53.74
CA LEU A 347 20.99 -30.78 52.62
C LEU A 347 19.95 -31.90 52.50
N ARG A 348 19.12 -32.12 53.54
CA ARG A 348 18.03 -33.10 53.56
C ARG A 348 16.66 -32.48 53.33
N ILE A 349 16.62 -31.18 53.02
CA ILE A 349 15.41 -30.42 52.69
C ILE A 349 15.50 -30.03 51.22
N GLU A 350 14.74 -30.74 50.41
CA GLU A 350 14.54 -30.41 49.00
C GLU A 350 13.45 -29.35 48.90
N VAL A 351 13.72 -28.28 48.14
CA VAL A 351 12.80 -27.15 47.98
C VAL A 351 12.52 -27.01 46.50
N ASN A 352 11.25 -27.19 46.14
CA ASN A 352 10.74 -27.05 44.79
C ASN A 352 9.85 -25.80 44.75
N VAL A 353 10.31 -24.76 44.07
CA VAL A 353 9.52 -23.57 43.80
C VAL A 353 8.84 -23.79 42.46
N VAL A 354 7.52 -23.90 42.46
CA VAL A 354 6.70 -24.16 41.27
C VAL A 354 5.77 -22.98 41.09
N PRO A 355 6.09 -21.99 40.24
CA PRO A 355 5.19 -20.88 39.95
C PRO A 355 3.93 -21.38 39.21
N GLN A 356 2.80 -20.66 39.31
CA GLN A 356 1.63 -21.01 38.48
C GLN A 356 1.97 -20.81 37.00
N GLY A 357 1.77 -21.85 36.18
CA GLY A 357 2.01 -21.82 34.73
C GLY A 357 3.39 -22.31 34.27
N GLY A 358 4.21 -22.86 35.19
CA GLY A 358 5.47 -23.55 34.87
C GLY A 358 5.35 -25.07 34.84
#